data_AF-A0A7V5BF28-F1
#
_entry.id   AF-A0A7V5BF28-F1
#
_cell.length_a   1.000
_cell.length_b   1.000
_cell.length_c   1.000
_cell.angle_alpha   90.00
_cell.angle_beta   90.00
_cell.angle_gamma   90.00
#
_symmetry.space_group_name_H-M   'P 1'
#
loop_
_entity.id
_entity.type
_entity.pdbx_description
1 polymer ?
#
loop_
_entity_poly.entity_id
_entity_poly.type
_entity_poly.pdbx_seq_one_letter_code
_entity_poly.pdbx_strand_id
1 'polypeptide(L)'
;MMPKVFVFLLVVVSFWGCTDDAIYVPKPHAYPKVDFPEKKYVAFKQAGCPYTFEYPAYAKMVKNTDFLGKPVPNDCWYDLYISDFDAKIHLTYYTVKDRKHYDKLISDVYRMANEHTQKANYIDEVPVEKKGVFKGKLFDITGPAATPLEFYLTDETKHFIRGSLYLNTQVRPDSLAPIYNFLKKDALHLVNTLDWQ
;
A
#
# COMPACT_ATOMS: atom_id res chain seq x y z
N MET A 1 69.64 30.57 -17.53
CA MET A 1 69.45 29.28 -16.81
C MET A 1 68.20 29.31 -15.92
N MET A 2 67.09 29.94 -16.36
CA MET A 2 65.84 30.14 -15.58
C MET A 2 64.56 29.42 -16.08
N PRO A 3 64.48 28.73 -17.25
CA PRO A 3 63.20 28.17 -17.70
C PRO A 3 62.82 26.88 -16.95
N LYS A 4 63.79 26.12 -16.42
CA LYS A 4 63.53 24.86 -15.68
C LYS A 4 62.91 25.11 -14.30
N VAL A 5 63.28 26.21 -13.63
CA VAL A 5 62.72 26.59 -12.32
C VAL A 5 61.28 27.05 -12.48
N PHE A 6 60.97 27.79 -13.56
CA PHE A 6 59.61 28.27 -13.82
C PHE A 6 58.65 27.11 -14.17
N VAL A 7 59.10 26.13 -14.96
CA VAL A 7 58.32 24.92 -15.25
C VAL A 7 58.10 24.08 -13.99
N PHE A 8 59.11 23.96 -13.12
CA PHE A 8 58.97 23.25 -11.85
C PHE A 8 57.98 23.94 -10.91
N LEU A 9 58.01 25.27 -10.83
CA LEU A 9 57.07 26.05 -10.03
C LEU A 9 55.63 25.92 -10.54
N LEU A 10 55.45 25.87 -11.87
CA LEU A 10 54.13 25.73 -12.50
C LEU A 10 53.53 24.33 -12.29
N VAL A 11 54.36 23.29 -12.27
CA VAL A 11 53.94 21.92 -11.95
C VAL A 11 53.54 21.78 -10.48
N VAL A 12 54.25 22.42 -9.55
CA VAL A 12 53.93 22.36 -8.11
C VAL A 12 52.60 23.05 -7.79
N VAL A 13 52.26 24.15 -8.47
CA VAL A 13 50.97 24.85 -8.28
C VAL A 13 49.78 24.05 -8.81
N SER A 14 49.98 23.16 -9.80
CA SER A 14 48.91 22.31 -10.33
C SER A 14 48.43 21.20 -9.38
N PHE A 15 49.19 20.89 -8.31
CA PHE A 15 48.81 19.85 -7.34
C PHE A 15 48.03 20.36 -6.11
N TRP A 16 47.78 21.68 -6.00
CA TRP A 16 47.03 22.27 -4.88
C TRP A 16 45.51 22.41 -5.13
N GLY A 17 44.98 21.82 -6.21
CA GLY A 17 43.58 21.95 -6.62
C GLY A 17 42.59 20.92 -6.10
N CYS A 18 42.96 20.04 -5.16
CA CYS A 18 41.97 19.17 -4.50
C CYS A 18 41.35 19.93 -3.34
N THR A 19 40.30 20.71 -3.61
CA THR A 19 39.34 21.06 -2.56
C THR A 19 38.62 19.78 -2.17
N ASP A 20 38.75 19.42 -0.91
CA ASP A 20 37.97 18.38 -0.23
C ASP A 20 36.53 18.90 -0.08
N ASP A 21 35.89 19.22 -1.22
CA ASP A 21 34.46 19.46 -1.29
C ASP A 21 33.80 18.11 -1.05
N ALA A 22 33.77 17.73 0.24
CA ALA A 22 33.00 16.61 0.72
C ALA A 22 31.63 16.75 0.11
N ILE A 23 31.32 15.86 -0.85
CA ILE A 23 30.07 15.85 -1.59
C ILE A 23 28.98 16.00 -0.53
N TYR A 24 28.34 17.17 -0.50
CA TYR A 24 27.36 17.48 0.53
C TYR A 24 26.17 16.57 0.28
N VAL A 25 26.16 15.42 0.96
CA VAL A 25 25.04 14.51 0.95
C VAL A 25 23.96 15.17 1.83
N PRO A 26 22.84 15.62 1.25
CA PRO A 26 21.80 16.23 2.04
C PRO A 26 21.32 15.23 3.09
N LYS A 27 21.16 15.72 4.33
CA LYS A 27 20.67 14.88 5.42
C LYS A 27 19.33 14.25 5.04
N PRO A 28 19.08 12.98 5.38
CA PRO A 28 17.81 12.35 5.10
C PRO A 28 16.67 13.16 5.73
N HIS A 29 15.57 13.29 5.00
CA HIS A 29 14.40 14.02 5.48
C HIS A 29 13.91 13.41 6.81
N ALA A 30 13.76 14.26 7.82
CA ALA A 30 13.17 13.84 9.09
C ALA A 30 11.64 13.82 8.94
N TYR A 31 11.04 12.65 9.12
CA TYR A 31 9.58 12.52 9.23
C TYR A 31 9.12 12.94 10.63
N PRO A 32 7.85 13.35 10.79
CA PRO A 32 7.25 13.48 12.12
C PRO A 32 7.44 12.20 12.92
N LYS A 33 7.76 12.33 14.21
CA LYS A 33 7.79 11.18 15.11
C LYS A 33 6.37 10.61 15.20
N VAL A 34 6.23 9.33 14.86
CA VAL A 34 4.97 8.59 14.98
C VAL A 34 5.20 7.45 15.97
N ASP A 35 4.35 7.34 16.98
CA ASP A 35 4.37 6.22 17.91
C ASP A 35 3.52 5.10 17.30
N PHE A 36 4.16 3.98 16.97
CA PHE A 36 3.50 2.84 16.34
C PHE A 36 3.05 1.82 17.39
N PRO A 37 1.81 1.32 17.32
CA PRO A 37 1.36 0.25 18.19
C PRO A 37 2.10 -1.05 17.89
N GLU A 38 2.20 -1.92 18.90
CA GLU A 38 2.78 -3.24 18.72
C GLU A 38 1.88 -4.09 17.80
N LYS A 39 2.48 -4.73 16.78
CA LYS A 39 1.74 -5.60 15.85
C LYS A 39 1.45 -6.95 16.50
N LYS A 40 0.26 -7.08 17.07
CA LYS A 40 -0.35 -8.35 17.47
C LYS A 40 -1.54 -8.61 16.57
N TYR A 41 -1.67 -9.83 16.06
CA TYR A 41 -2.73 -10.18 15.12
C TYR A 41 -3.76 -11.09 15.77
N VAL A 42 -5.02 -10.90 15.38
CA VAL A 42 -6.16 -11.70 15.82
C VAL A 42 -6.91 -12.21 14.59
N ALA A 43 -7.47 -13.41 14.69
CA ALA A 43 -8.24 -14.00 13.60
C ALA A 43 -9.63 -13.37 13.49
N PHE A 44 -10.00 -12.96 12.27
CA PHE A 44 -11.37 -12.65 11.91
C PHE A 44 -12.09 -13.92 11.46
N LYS A 45 -13.14 -14.29 12.20
CA LYS A 45 -14.05 -15.39 11.86
C LYS A 45 -15.48 -14.97 12.20
N GLN A 46 -16.27 -14.68 11.18
CA GLN A 46 -17.67 -14.31 11.34
C GLN A 46 -18.56 -15.41 10.76
N ALA A 47 -19.58 -15.82 11.52
CA ALA A 47 -20.57 -16.77 11.05
C ALA A 47 -21.25 -16.26 9.77
N GLY A 48 -21.32 -17.11 8.74
CA GLY A 48 -21.93 -16.77 7.45
C GLY A 48 -20.99 -16.12 6.43
N CYS A 49 -19.74 -15.82 6.78
CA CYS A 49 -18.76 -15.30 5.83
C CYS A 49 -17.83 -16.37 5.27
N PRO A 50 -17.65 -16.42 3.93
CA PRO A 50 -16.92 -17.50 3.27
C PRO A 50 -15.39 -17.26 3.25
N TYR A 51 -14.88 -16.51 4.23
CA TYR A 51 -13.47 -16.21 4.34
C TYR A 51 -13.04 -15.95 5.78
N THR A 52 -11.76 -16.16 6.05
CA THR A 52 -11.09 -15.81 7.30
C THR A 52 -9.75 -15.18 7.00
N PHE A 53 -9.23 -14.36 7.91
CA PHE A 53 -7.90 -13.76 7.83
C PHE A 53 -7.47 -13.28 9.22
N GLU A 54 -6.24 -12.82 9.36
CA GLU A 54 -5.75 -12.14 10.56
C GLU A 54 -5.60 -10.63 10.35
N TYR A 55 -5.89 -9.86 11.38
CA TYR A 55 -5.79 -8.39 11.37
C TYR A 55 -5.21 -7.88 12.69
N PRO A 56 -4.60 -6.68 12.70
CA PRO A 56 -3.98 -6.14 13.90
C PRO A 56 -5.00 -5.88 15.03
N ALA A 57 -4.66 -6.26 16.25
CA ALA A 57 -5.51 -6.14 17.44
C ALA A 57 -5.86 -4.70 17.84
N TYR A 58 -5.07 -3.72 17.39
CA TYR A 58 -5.36 -2.29 17.57
C TYR A 58 -6.43 -1.77 16.59
N ALA A 59 -6.84 -2.58 15.62
CA ALA A 59 -7.85 -2.22 14.64
C ALA A 59 -9.22 -2.81 14.99
N LYS A 60 -10.28 -2.14 14.54
CA LYS A 60 -11.67 -2.50 14.83
C LYS A 60 -12.37 -2.92 13.55
N MET A 61 -12.92 -4.12 13.55
CA MET A 61 -13.79 -4.58 12.47
C MET A 61 -15.15 -3.90 12.57
N VAL A 62 -15.54 -3.21 11.51
CA VAL A 62 -16.82 -2.50 11.39
C VAL A 62 -17.59 -3.11 10.23
N LYS A 63 -18.77 -3.67 10.50
CA LYS A 63 -19.63 -4.17 9.43
C LYS A 63 -20.13 -2.99 8.60
N ASN A 64 -19.96 -3.08 7.28
CA ASN A 64 -20.42 -2.04 6.38
C ASN A 64 -21.88 -2.33 5.99
N THR A 65 -22.81 -1.47 6.41
CA THR A 65 -24.25 -1.62 6.13
C THR A 65 -24.72 -0.86 4.90
N ASP A 66 -23.92 0.11 4.43
CA ASP A 66 -24.33 1.08 3.42
C ASP A 66 -23.25 1.31 2.38
N PHE A 67 -23.56 1.01 1.12
CA PHE A 67 -22.74 1.46 -0.01
C PHE A 67 -23.51 2.50 -0.79
N LEU A 68 -23.15 3.78 -0.60
CA LEU A 68 -23.76 4.92 -1.31
C LEU A 68 -25.29 4.99 -1.15
N GLY A 69 -25.80 4.74 0.06
CA GLY A 69 -27.24 4.78 0.37
C GLY A 69 -28.06 3.63 -0.22
N LYS A 70 -27.41 2.52 -0.63
CA LYS A 70 -28.06 1.28 -1.04
C LYS A 70 -27.66 0.14 -0.09
N PRO A 71 -28.57 -0.82 0.18
CA PRO A 71 -28.24 -2.01 0.94
C PRO A 71 -27.11 -2.75 0.25
N VAL A 72 -26.10 -3.13 1.03
CA VAL A 72 -24.98 -3.92 0.53
C VAL A 72 -25.48 -5.27 0.00
N PRO A 73 -25.05 -5.70 -1.19
CA PRO A 73 -25.51 -6.94 -1.80
C PRO A 73 -25.03 -8.20 -1.06
N ASN A 74 -24.14 -8.06 -0.07
CA ASN A 74 -23.62 -9.16 0.73
C ASN A 74 -23.34 -8.70 2.17
N ASP A 75 -23.72 -9.53 3.15
CA ASP A 75 -23.51 -9.31 4.58
C ASP A 75 -22.04 -9.39 5.04
N CYS A 76 -21.12 -9.77 4.15
CA CYS A 76 -19.71 -9.97 4.44
C CYS A 76 -18.81 -8.84 3.96
N TRP A 77 -19.31 -7.61 4.02
CA TRP A 77 -18.53 -6.40 3.78
C TRP A 77 -18.13 -5.78 5.11
N TYR A 78 -16.83 -5.59 5.28
CA TYR A 78 -16.26 -5.09 6.52
C TYR A 78 -15.21 -4.04 6.22
N ASP A 79 -15.15 -3.05 7.08
CA ASP A 79 -14.05 -2.10 7.13
C ASP A 79 -13.22 -2.41 8.37
N LEU A 80 -11.91 -2.47 8.20
CA LEU A 80 -10.98 -2.50 9.32
C LEU A 80 -10.57 -1.06 9.63
N TYR A 81 -11.12 -0.51 10.72
CA TYR A 81 -10.82 0.87 11.14
C TYR A 81 -9.62 0.91 12.09
N ILE A 82 -8.66 1.78 11.79
CA ILE A 82 -7.42 1.97 12.55
C ILE A 82 -7.40 3.41 13.06
N SER A 83 -7.86 3.61 14.30
CA SER A 83 -8.07 4.94 14.88
C SER A 83 -6.80 5.77 14.97
N ASP A 84 -5.67 5.15 15.29
CA ASP A 84 -4.41 5.85 15.58
C ASP A 84 -3.85 6.59 14.36
N PHE A 85 -4.26 6.18 13.16
CA PHE A 85 -3.81 6.76 11.89
C PHE A 85 -4.97 7.36 11.06
N ASP A 86 -6.18 7.36 11.61
CA ASP A 86 -7.42 7.65 10.90
C ASP A 86 -7.48 6.96 9.52
N ALA A 87 -7.20 5.66 9.53
CA ALA A 87 -7.10 4.84 8.34
C ALA A 87 -8.16 3.74 8.32
N LYS A 88 -8.56 3.32 7.13
CA LYS A 88 -9.52 2.24 6.92
C LYS A 88 -8.98 1.27 5.88
N ILE A 89 -9.10 -0.03 6.12
CA ILE A 89 -9.01 -1.02 5.05
C ILE A 89 -10.43 -1.46 4.74
N HIS A 90 -10.94 -1.05 3.59
CA HIS A 90 -12.24 -1.53 3.09
C HIS A 90 -12.08 -2.93 2.56
N LEU A 91 -12.98 -3.84 2.90
CA LEU A 91 -13.04 -5.21 2.39
C LEU A 91 -14.43 -5.50 1.85
N THR A 92 -14.53 -5.69 0.54
CA THR A 92 -15.78 -6.02 -0.15
C THR A 92 -15.68 -7.40 -0.76
N TYR A 93 -16.67 -8.24 -0.44
CA TYR A 93 -16.74 -9.62 -0.90
C TYR A 93 -17.84 -9.77 -1.96
N TYR A 94 -17.50 -10.48 -3.04
CA TYR A 94 -18.41 -10.82 -4.12
C TYR A 94 -18.40 -12.32 -4.35
N THR A 95 -19.59 -12.89 -4.56
CA THR A 95 -19.70 -14.24 -5.11
C THR A 95 -19.67 -14.16 -6.63
N VAL A 96 -18.67 -14.78 -7.25
CA VAL A 96 -18.55 -14.91 -8.70
C VAL A 96 -19.69 -15.77 -9.21
N LYS A 97 -20.39 -15.30 -10.26
CA LYS A 97 -21.60 -15.94 -10.78
C LYS A 97 -21.31 -16.72 -12.06
N ASP A 98 -20.58 -16.07 -12.96
CA ASP A 98 -20.18 -16.58 -14.25
C ASP A 98 -18.91 -15.85 -14.71
N ARG A 99 -18.35 -16.28 -15.85
CA ARG A 99 -17.13 -15.69 -16.41
C ARG A 99 -17.27 -14.21 -16.74
N LYS A 100 -18.43 -13.78 -17.24
CA LYS A 100 -18.71 -12.38 -17.58
C LYS A 100 -18.73 -11.50 -16.33
N HIS A 101 -19.29 -12.00 -15.23
CA HIS A 101 -19.27 -11.34 -13.93
C HIS A 101 -17.85 -11.23 -13.39
N TYR A 102 -17.05 -12.29 -13.49
CA TYR A 102 -15.63 -12.26 -13.14
C TYR A 102 -14.86 -11.20 -13.92
N ASP A 103 -14.95 -11.20 -15.25
CA ASP A 103 -14.24 -10.24 -16.10
C ASP A 103 -14.67 -8.80 -15.81
N LYS A 104 -15.95 -8.58 -15.46
CA LYS A 104 -16.45 -7.29 -14.99
C LYS A 104 -15.81 -6.86 -13.67
N LEU A 105 -15.76 -7.75 -12.67
CA LEU A 105 -15.14 -7.44 -11.36
C LEU A 105 -13.66 -7.04 -11.53
N ILE A 106 -12.94 -7.77 -12.38
CA ILE A 106 -11.55 -7.44 -12.72
C ILE A 106 -11.47 -6.05 -13.38
N SER A 107 -12.30 -5.79 -14.39
CA SER A 107 -12.33 -4.49 -15.07
C SER A 107 -12.66 -3.33 -14.12
N ASP A 108 -13.59 -3.54 -13.18
CA ASP A 108 -13.94 -2.54 -12.16
C ASP A 108 -12.77 -2.24 -11.22
N VAL A 109 -11.99 -3.25 -10.82
CA VAL A 109 -10.77 -3.05 -10.01
C VAL A 109 -9.76 -2.17 -10.75
N TYR A 110 -9.43 -2.48 -12.01
CA TYR A 110 -8.47 -1.66 -12.77
C TYR A 110 -9.01 -0.25 -13.03
N ARG A 111 -10.30 -0.11 -13.29
CA ARG A 111 -10.92 1.22 -13.46
C ARG A 111 -10.76 2.06 -12.19
N MET A 112 -11.05 1.50 -11.02
CA MET A 112 -10.95 2.22 -9.75
C MET A 112 -9.50 2.53 -9.37
N ALA A 113 -8.57 1.59 -9.56
CA ALA A 113 -7.15 1.87 -9.37
C ALA A 113 -6.68 3.04 -10.25
N ASN A 114 -7.13 3.10 -11.51
CA ASN A 114 -6.85 4.21 -12.43
C ASN A 114 -7.57 5.53 -12.09
N GLU A 115 -8.75 5.49 -11.46
CA GLU A 115 -9.41 6.72 -10.99
C GLU A 115 -8.58 7.41 -9.90
N HIS A 116 -7.92 6.64 -9.04
CA HIS A 116 -7.00 7.15 -8.02
C HIS A 116 -5.66 7.63 -8.57
N THR A 117 -5.31 7.32 -9.83
CA THR A 117 -4.06 7.76 -10.46
C THR A 117 -4.10 9.08 -11.19
N GLN A 118 -5.28 9.68 -11.39
CA GLN A 118 -5.34 11.07 -11.89
C GLN A 118 -4.54 12.04 -11.00
N LYS A 119 -4.27 11.65 -9.74
CA LYS A 119 -3.42 12.38 -8.79
C LYS A 119 -2.13 11.64 -8.44
N ALA A 120 -1.92 10.39 -8.85
CA ALA A 120 -0.75 9.61 -8.49
C ALA A 120 0.34 9.68 -9.57
N ASN A 121 1.58 9.41 -9.18
CA ASN A 121 2.73 9.45 -10.08
C ASN A 121 2.96 8.09 -10.77
N TYR A 122 2.69 6.99 -10.05
CA TYR A 122 3.01 5.63 -10.51
C TYR A 122 2.15 4.56 -9.80
N ILE A 123 1.85 3.45 -10.48
CA ILE A 123 1.28 2.23 -9.89
C ILE A 123 2.25 1.08 -10.09
N ASP A 124 2.59 0.39 -9.01
CA ASP A 124 3.24 -0.92 -9.09
C ASP A 124 2.20 -2.04 -8.97
N GLU A 125 2.17 -2.94 -9.95
CA GLU A 125 1.26 -4.09 -9.98
C GLU A 125 2.00 -5.35 -9.52
N VAL A 126 1.73 -5.78 -8.29
CA VAL A 126 2.38 -6.94 -7.69
C VAL A 126 1.43 -8.13 -7.72
N PRO A 127 1.76 -9.24 -8.39
CA PRO A 127 0.98 -10.46 -8.29
C PRO A 127 1.04 -11.01 -6.86
N VAL A 128 -0.11 -11.43 -6.34
CA VAL A 128 -0.21 -12.07 -5.02
C VAL A 128 -0.94 -13.40 -5.16
N GLU A 129 -0.41 -14.44 -4.54
CA GLU A 129 -1.01 -15.77 -4.59
C GLU A 129 -0.73 -16.57 -3.32
N LYS A 130 -1.68 -17.44 -2.98
CA LYS A 130 -1.53 -18.49 -1.99
C LYS A 130 -1.97 -19.78 -2.67
N LYS A 131 -1.00 -20.67 -2.94
CA LYS A 131 -1.20 -21.88 -3.75
C LYS A 131 -2.41 -22.69 -3.26
N GLY A 132 -3.37 -22.91 -4.16
CA GLY A 132 -4.59 -23.68 -3.88
C GLY A 132 -5.69 -22.90 -3.14
N VAL A 133 -5.45 -21.63 -2.78
CA VAL A 133 -6.43 -20.79 -2.09
C VAL A 133 -6.86 -19.65 -3.00
N PHE A 134 -5.96 -18.72 -3.34
CA PHE A 134 -6.30 -17.57 -4.17
C PHE A 134 -5.14 -17.15 -5.08
N LYS A 135 -5.49 -16.36 -6.09
CA LYS A 135 -4.58 -15.47 -6.80
C LYS A 135 -5.19 -14.09 -6.95
N GLY A 136 -4.36 -13.12 -7.30
CA GLY A 136 -4.79 -11.75 -7.38
C GLY A 136 -3.66 -10.80 -7.71
N LYS A 137 -3.95 -9.52 -7.53
CA LYS A 137 -2.93 -8.46 -7.63
C LYS A 137 -3.12 -7.45 -6.52
N LEU A 138 -2.02 -6.85 -6.15
CA LEU A 138 -1.90 -5.69 -5.30
C LEU A 138 -1.40 -4.52 -6.15
N PHE A 139 -2.01 -3.36 -5.97
CA PHE A 139 -1.70 -2.11 -6.65
C PHE A 139 -1.13 -1.16 -5.60
N ASP A 140 0.17 -0.90 -5.68
CA ASP A 140 0.86 0.07 -4.82
C ASP A 140 0.92 1.42 -5.55
N ILE A 141 0.12 2.37 -5.09
CA ILE A 141 -0.10 3.65 -5.76
C ILE A 141 0.80 4.70 -5.10
N THR A 142 1.84 5.12 -5.81
CA THR A 142 2.80 6.13 -5.36
C THR A 142 2.38 7.52 -5.80
N GLY A 143 2.30 8.46 -4.86
CA GLY A 143 1.95 9.86 -5.10
C GLY A 143 0.82 10.33 -4.19
N PRO A 144 0.25 11.52 -4.44
CA PRO A 144 -0.82 12.07 -3.61
C PRO A 144 -2.19 11.40 -3.88
N ALA A 145 -2.29 10.11 -3.55
CA ALA A 145 -3.54 9.34 -3.52
C ALA A 145 -4.02 9.11 -2.08
N ALA A 146 -5.31 9.30 -1.83
CA ALA A 146 -5.93 8.97 -0.54
C ALA A 146 -6.03 7.45 -0.31
N THR A 147 -5.96 6.68 -1.40
CA THR A 147 -5.98 5.22 -1.39
C THR A 147 -4.63 4.71 -1.95
N PRO A 148 -3.57 4.66 -1.14
CA PRO A 148 -2.23 4.29 -1.63
C PRO A 148 -2.06 2.79 -1.92
N LEU A 149 -2.98 1.94 -1.46
CA LEU A 149 -2.91 0.49 -1.67
C LEU A 149 -4.28 -0.08 -1.99
N GLU A 150 -4.38 -0.81 -3.09
CA GLU A 150 -5.54 -1.62 -3.43
C GLU A 150 -5.14 -3.06 -3.73
N PHE A 151 -6.06 -4.00 -3.59
CA PHE A 151 -5.83 -5.38 -4.02
C PHE A 151 -7.15 -6.08 -4.34
N TYR A 152 -7.05 -7.18 -5.07
CA TYR A 152 -8.11 -8.18 -5.14
C TYR A 152 -7.54 -9.58 -5.01
N LEU A 153 -8.32 -10.50 -4.45
CA LEU A 153 -7.99 -11.91 -4.26
C LEU A 153 -9.18 -12.74 -4.71
N THR A 154 -8.92 -13.80 -5.47
CA THR A 154 -9.98 -14.64 -6.03
C THR A 154 -9.50 -16.07 -6.26
N ASP A 155 -10.44 -17.02 -6.14
CA ASP A 155 -10.28 -18.39 -6.61
C ASP A 155 -10.73 -18.57 -8.08
N GLU A 156 -11.07 -17.47 -8.76
CA GLU A 156 -11.68 -17.34 -10.10
C GLU A 156 -13.05 -17.96 -10.31
N THR A 157 -13.53 -18.80 -9.39
CA THR A 157 -14.72 -19.63 -9.59
C THR A 157 -15.89 -19.13 -8.78
N LYS A 158 -15.66 -18.76 -7.52
CA LYS A 158 -16.73 -18.44 -6.56
C LYS A 158 -16.40 -17.25 -5.68
N HIS A 159 -15.17 -17.12 -5.20
CA HIS A 159 -14.78 -16.13 -4.21
C HIS A 159 -14.00 -14.99 -4.87
N PHE A 160 -14.41 -13.76 -4.57
CA PHE A 160 -13.69 -12.55 -4.98
C PHE A 160 -13.75 -11.52 -3.85
N ILE A 161 -12.59 -11.17 -3.30
CA ILE A 161 -12.44 -10.09 -2.32
C ILE A 161 -11.69 -8.95 -2.99
N ARG A 162 -12.18 -7.73 -2.80
CA ARG A 162 -11.45 -6.51 -3.05
C ARG A 162 -11.11 -5.83 -1.73
N GLY A 163 -9.90 -5.31 -1.63
CA GLY A 163 -9.47 -4.48 -0.51
C GLY A 163 -8.88 -3.15 -0.94
N SER A 164 -9.05 -2.12 -0.12
CA SER A 164 -8.37 -0.83 -0.32
C SER A 164 -8.02 -0.17 1.01
N LEU A 165 -6.77 0.27 1.15
CA LEU A 165 -6.31 1.07 2.27
C LEU A 165 -6.59 2.54 1.97
N TYR A 166 -7.49 3.14 2.74
CA TYR A 166 -7.84 4.56 2.70
C TYR A 166 -7.22 5.29 3.89
N LEU A 167 -6.58 6.43 3.63
CA LEU A 167 -6.04 7.33 4.64
C LEU A 167 -6.90 8.61 4.70
N ASN A 168 -7.60 8.85 5.81
CA ASN A 168 -8.48 10.00 5.99
C ASN A 168 -7.71 11.25 6.45
N THR A 169 -6.68 11.63 5.70
CA THR A 169 -5.82 12.76 6.06
C THR A 169 -5.40 13.54 4.83
N GLN A 170 -4.92 14.76 5.03
CA GLN A 170 -4.41 15.57 3.93
C GLN A 170 -3.24 14.83 3.28
N VAL A 171 -3.40 14.50 2.00
CA VAL A 171 -2.45 13.64 1.29
C VAL A 171 -1.13 14.39 1.06
N ARG A 172 -0.19 14.20 1.98
CA ARG A 172 1.20 14.61 1.87
C ARG A 172 2.07 13.35 1.83
N PRO A 173 2.41 12.83 0.64
CA PRO A 173 3.08 11.53 0.49
C PRO A 173 4.30 11.37 1.39
N ASP A 174 5.15 12.39 1.44
CA ASP A 174 6.35 12.36 2.27
C ASP A 174 6.00 12.22 3.76
N SER A 175 5.08 13.03 4.28
CA SER A 175 4.72 12.94 5.71
C SER A 175 4.05 11.60 6.09
N LEU A 176 3.37 10.95 5.14
CA LEU A 176 2.59 9.74 5.40
C LEU A 176 3.36 8.45 5.13
N ALA A 177 4.53 8.52 4.47
CA ALA A 177 5.30 7.33 4.11
C ALA A 177 5.56 6.37 5.30
N PRO A 178 5.92 6.83 6.52
CA PRO A 178 6.10 5.92 7.65
C PRO A 178 4.81 5.20 8.07
N ILE A 179 3.68 5.93 8.09
CA ILE A 179 2.35 5.38 8.43
C ILE A 179 1.92 4.40 7.35
N TYR A 180 2.04 4.78 6.08
CA TYR A 180 1.71 3.94 4.95
C TYR A 180 2.51 2.63 4.98
N ASN A 181 3.84 2.71 5.14
CA ASN A 181 4.70 1.53 5.19
C ASN A 181 4.37 0.62 6.39
N PHE A 182 3.97 1.21 7.51
CA PHE A 182 3.52 0.44 8.68
C PHE A 182 2.20 -0.29 8.41
N LEU A 183 1.21 0.39 7.82
CA LEU A 183 -0.13 -0.16 7.52
C LEU A 183 -0.11 -1.14 6.34
N LYS A 184 0.75 -0.91 5.34
CA LYS A 184 0.97 -1.84 4.23
C LYS A 184 1.36 -3.23 4.72
N LYS A 185 2.15 -3.32 5.80
CA LYS A 185 2.50 -4.62 6.41
C LYS A 185 1.27 -5.33 6.99
N ASP A 186 0.32 -4.59 7.56
CA ASP A 186 -0.93 -5.19 8.07
C ASP A 186 -1.81 -5.68 6.93
N ALA A 187 -1.95 -4.89 5.87
CA ALA A 187 -2.68 -5.30 4.68
C ALA A 187 -2.08 -6.54 4.02
N LEU A 188 -0.75 -6.62 3.93
CA LEU A 188 -0.04 -7.81 3.42
C LEU A 188 -0.21 -9.01 4.35
N HIS A 189 -0.18 -8.83 5.68
CA HIS A 189 -0.45 -9.90 6.64
C HIS A 189 -1.87 -10.45 6.46
N LEU A 190 -2.85 -9.56 6.31
CA LEU A 190 -4.24 -9.92 6.02
C LEU A 190 -4.34 -10.74 4.73
N VAL A 191 -3.72 -10.28 3.64
CA VAL A 191 -3.70 -11.00 2.35
C VAL A 191 -3.08 -12.39 2.53
N ASN A 192 -1.93 -12.49 3.19
CA ASN A 192 -1.19 -13.75 3.34
C ASN A 192 -1.92 -14.78 4.23
N THR A 193 -2.68 -14.30 5.22
CA THR A 193 -3.44 -15.14 6.15
C THR A 193 -4.85 -15.45 5.66
N LEU A 194 -5.26 -14.86 4.52
CA LEU A 194 -6.59 -15.09 3.97
C LEU A 194 -6.78 -16.55 3.58
N ASP A 195 -7.94 -17.09 3.92
CA ASP A 195 -8.41 -18.40 3.53
C ASP A 195 -9.91 -18.42 3.26
N TRP A 196 -10.34 -19.28 2.34
CA TRP A 196 -11.77 -19.48 2.03
C TRP A 196 -12.39 -20.48 3.01
N GLN A 197 -13.71 -20.42 3.20
CA GLN A 197 -14.46 -21.36 4.05
C GLN A 197 -15.52 -22.11 3.24
#